data_AF-A0A2E1E8X7-F1
#
_entry.id   AF-A0A2E1E8X7-F1
#
_cell.length_a   1.000
_cell.length_b   1.000
_cell.length_c   1.000
_cell.angle_alpha   90.00
_cell.angle_beta   90.00
_cell.angle_gamma   90.00
#
_symmetry.space_group_name_H-M   'P 1'
#
loop_
_entity.id
_entity.type
_entity.pdbx_description
1 polymer ?
#
loop_
_entity_poly.entity_id
_entity_poly.type
_entity_poly.pdbx_seq_one_letter_code
_entity_poly.pdbx_strand_id
1 'polypeptide(L)'
;MEILDKNHNQVERFWNDYLNLNPCNKKKETPLSFYFCDNKKDADECAELVVKGIKQATATSLWWFKKNNVSLPRVGNKYIVTNWVGNPRAIIETIKVQQVPFNKITPEFAKIEGEGDKSLNYWKKVHEAYYKREMKTHFEKFDENMIIVCEYFKKIF
;
A
#
# COMPACT_ATOMS: atom_id res chain seq x y z
N MET A 1 10.23 -0.88 -23.02
CA MET A 1 10.85 0.43 -22.69
C MET A 1 9.79 1.54 -22.70
N GLU A 2 9.02 1.72 -23.77
CA GLU A 2 8.01 2.80 -23.89
C GLU A 2 6.94 2.87 -22.77
N ILE A 3 6.45 1.73 -22.25
CA ILE A 3 5.40 1.73 -21.22
C ILE A 3 5.92 2.24 -19.86
N LEU A 4 7.15 1.88 -19.49
CA LEU A 4 7.76 2.31 -18.22
C LEU A 4 8.05 3.82 -18.24
N ASP A 5 8.57 4.34 -19.35
CA ASP A 5 8.84 5.78 -19.52
C ASP A 5 7.54 6.60 -19.58
N LYS A 6 6.50 6.08 -20.25
CA LYS A 6 5.19 6.75 -20.29
C LYS A 6 4.54 6.82 -18.90
N ASN A 7 4.67 5.79 -18.08
CA ASN A 7 4.14 5.79 -16.73
C ASN A 7 4.90 6.72 -15.80
N HIS A 8 6.23 6.77 -15.92
CA HIS A 8 7.05 7.73 -15.20
C HIS A 8 6.59 9.17 -15.44
N ASN A 9 6.37 9.53 -16.71
CA ASN A 9 5.86 10.84 -17.09
C ASN A 9 4.46 11.14 -16.54
N GLN A 10 3.58 10.14 -16.44
CA GLN A 10 2.24 10.31 -15.86
C GLN A 10 2.29 10.53 -14.34
N VAL A 11 3.14 9.78 -13.64
CA VAL A 11 3.34 9.90 -12.18
C VAL A 11 3.88 11.29 -11.83
N GLU A 12 4.87 11.79 -12.57
CA GLU A 12 5.42 13.15 -12.36
C GLU A 12 4.36 14.23 -12.61
N ARG A 13 3.60 14.13 -13.70
CA ARG A 13 2.50 15.07 -13.98
C ARG A 13 1.46 15.08 -12.86
N PHE A 14 1.05 13.89 -12.41
CA PHE A 14 0.07 13.76 -11.32
C PHE A 14 0.56 14.37 -10.01
N TRP A 15 1.85 14.21 -9.71
CA TRP A 15 2.47 14.88 -8.55
C TRP A 15 2.52 16.39 -8.72
N ASN A 16 2.88 16.89 -9.90
CA ASN A 16 2.90 18.32 -10.19
C ASN A 16 1.51 18.96 -10.08
N ASP A 17 0.46 18.27 -10.52
CA ASP A 17 -0.93 18.73 -10.36
C ASP A 17 -1.29 18.91 -8.88
N TYR A 18 -0.92 17.94 -8.04
CA TYR A 18 -1.06 18.07 -6.58
C TYR A 18 -0.27 19.24 -6.01
N LEU A 19 0.99 19.43 -6.42
CA LEU A 19 1.83 20.55 -5.96
C LEU A 19 1.27 21.91 -6.37
N ASN A 20 0.70 22.03 -7.57
CA ASN A 20 0.07 23.25 -8.06
C ASN A 20 -1.13 23.66 -7.19
N LEU A 21 -1.92 22.69 -6.72
CA LEU A 21 -3.01 22.92 -5.78
C LEU A 21 -2.55 23.09 -4.33
N ASN A 22 -1.31 22.67 -4.01
CA ASN A 22 -0.74 22.69 -2.66
C ASN A 22 0.65 23.36 -2.67
N PRO A 23 0.76 24.66 -3.01
CA PRO A 23 2.04 25.33 -3.23
C PRO A 23 2.96 25.32 -1.99
N CYS A 24 2.36 25.31 -0.79
CA CYS A 24 3.07 25.24 0.48
C CYS A 24 3.61 23.84 0.84
N ASN A 25 3.35 22.81 0.03
CA ASN A 25 3.88 21.47 0.31
C ASN A 25 5.41 21.47 0.28
N LYS A 26 6.03 21.01 1.37
CA LYS A 26 7.49 21.10 1.59
C LYS A 26 8.29 20.16 0.69
N LYS A 27 7.75 18.97 0.40
CA LYS A 27 8.43 17.97 -0.44
C LYS A 27 8.12 18.26 -1.90
N LYS A 28 9.13 18.56 -2.71
CA LYS A 28 8.94 18.82 -4.15
C LYS A 28 9.26 17.59 -5.01
N GLU A 29 10.16 16.73 -4.56
CA GLU A 29 10.48 15.47 -5.22
C GLU A 29 9.25 14.54 -5.32
N THR A 30 9.09 13.93 -6.50
CA THR A 30 8.06 12.93 -6.78
C THR A 30 8.19 11.76 -5.79
N PRO A 31 7.14 11.46 -5.00
CA PRO A 31 7.16 10.32 -4.10
C PRO A 31 7.19 8.98 -4.86
N LEU A 32 7.53 7.91 -4.14
CA LEU A 32 7.44 6.56 -4.68
C LEU A 32 6.01 6.25 -5.13
N SER A 33 5.90 5.61 -6.29
CA SER A 33 4.64 5.10 -6.83
C SER A 33 4.57 3.58 -6.77
N PHE A 34 3.42 3.02 -6.41
CA PHE A 34 3.21 1.58 -6.36
C PHE A 34 1.74 1.19 -6.58
N TYR A 35 1.50 -0.04 -6.99
CA TYR A 35 0.18 -0.68 -6.92
C TYR A 35 0.12 -1.63 -5.72
N PHE A 36 -1.09 -1.82 -5.17
CA PHE A 36 -1.32 -2.82 -4.13
C PHE A 36 -1.40 -4.24 -4.72
N CYS A 37 -1.22 -5.25 -3.86
CA CYS A 37 -1.38 -6.67 -4.20
C CYS A 37 -0.37 -7.18 -5.26
N ASP A 38 -0.51 -8.44 -5.65
CA ASP A 38 0.41 -9.17 -6.54
C ASP A 38 -0.25 -9.66 -7.83
N ASN A 39 -1.47 -9.19 -8.14
CA ASN A 39 -2.16 -9.49 -9.39
C ASN A 39 -3.01 -8.31 -9.88
N LYS A 40 -3.31 -8.32 -11.19
CA LYS A 40 -3.99 -7.22 -11.86
C LYS A 40 -5.35 -6.85 -11.26
N LYS A 41 -6.17 -7.86 -10.98
CA LYS A 41 -7.53 -7.63 -10.51
C LYS A 41 -7.50 -6.90 -9.18
N ASP A 42 -6.76 -7.43 -8.21
CA ASP A 42 -6.74 -6.91 -6.85
C ASP A 42 -6.01 -5.56 -6.77
N ALA A 43 -4.97 -5.35 -7.59
CA ALA A 43 -4.29 -4.07 -7.71
C ALA A 43 -5.22 -2.95 -8.20
N ASP A 44 -5.97 -3.22 -9.28
CA ASP A 44 -6.92 -2.27 -9.84
C ASP A 44 -8.07 -2.01 -8.84
N GLU A 45 -8.60 -3.06 -8.21
CA GLU A 45 -9.67 -2.96 -7.21
C GLU A 45 -9.23 -2.13 -5.99
N CYS A 46 -8.05 -2.41 -5.43
CA CYS A 46 -7.50 -1.66 -4.31
C CYS A 46 -7.29 -0.18 -4.65
N ALA A 47 -6.80 0.12 -5.86
CA ALA A 47 -6.63 1.51 -6.28
C ALA A 47 -7.97 2.26 -6.32
N GLU A 48 -9.04 1.63 -6.82
CA GLU A 48 -10.40 2.23 -6.78
C GLU A 48 -10.92 2.39 -5.35
N LEU A 49 -10.66 1.44 -4.46
CA LEU A 49 -11.04 1.53 -3.05
C LEU A 49 -10.35 2.72 -2.36
N VAL A 50 -9.08 2.98 -2.68
CA VAL A 50 -8.37 4.17 -2.17
C VAL A 50 -8.97 5.46 -2.73
N VAL A 51 -9.26 5.51 -4.04
CA VAL A 51 -9.89 6.68 -4.68
C VAL A 51 -11.22 7.03 -4.01
N LYS A 52 -12.03 6.01 -3.68
CA LYS A 52 -13.32 6.14 -2.99
C LYS A 52 -13.20 6.43 -1.48
N GLY A 53 -11.98 6.44 -0.92
CA GLY A 53 -11.76 6.60 0.52
C GLY A 53 -12.23 5.41 1.37
N ILE A 54 -12.39 4.24 0.76
CA ILE A 54 -12.82 3.02 1.44
C ILE A 54 -11.60 2.30 2.04
N LYS A 55 -10.54 2.08 1.25
CA LYS A 55 -9.27 1.52 1.72
C LYS A 55 -8.41 2.65 2.29
N GLN A 56 -8.13 2.57 3.59
CA GLN A 56 -7.37 3.58 4.34
C GLN A 56 -6.25 2.95 5.18
N ALA A 57 -5.96 1.68 4.97
CA ALA A 57 -4.83 0.99 5.58
C ALA A 57 -4.22 -0.06 4.65
N THR A 58 -2.97 -0.44 4.95
CA THR A 58 -2.23 -1.52 4.30
C THR A 58 -1.39 -2.30 5.32
N ALA A 59 -1.07 -3.55 4.99
CA ALA A 59 -0.46 -4.52 5.89
C ALA A 59 0.75 -5.22 5.25
N THR A 60 1.90 -4.55 5.24
CA THR A 60 3.14 -5.15 4.69
C THR A 60 3.85 -5.97 5.77
N SER A 61 4.43 -7.13 5.42
CA SER A 61 5.15 -7.95 6.39
C SER A 61 6.44 -7.25 6.85
N LEU A 62 6.77 -7.27 8.15
CA LEU A 62 8.08 -6.79 8.63
C LEU A 62 9.22 -7.59 8.00
N TRP A 63 8.94 -8.85 7.68
CA TRP A 63 9.83 -9.72 6.93
C TRP A 63 10.25 -9.10 5.59
N TRP A 64 9.29 -8.61 4.79
CA TRP A 64 9.59 -8.02 3.48
C TRP A 64 10.53 -6.82 3.60
N PHE A 65 10.29 -5.93 4.56
CA PHE A 65 11.17 -4.78 4.80
C PHE A 65 12.61 -5.21 5.12
N LYS A 66 12.77 -6.19 6.03
CA LYS A 66 14.09 -6.71 6.41
C LYS A 66 14.77 -7.41 5.23
N LYS A 67 14.03 -8.23 4.49
CA LYS A 67 14.56 -9.01 3.38
C LYS A 67 15.06 -8.13 2.23
N ASN A 68 14.34 -7.04 1.96
CA ASN A 68 14.67 -6.10 0.89
C ASN A 68 15.52 -4.90 1.35
N ASN A 69 15.94 -4.87 2.62
CA ASN A 69 16.68 -3.76 3.23
C ASN A 69 15.98 -2.39 3.01
N VAL A 70 14.66 -2.38 3.11
CA VAL A 70 13.81 -1.18 2.95
C VAL A 70 13.49 -0.62 4.33
N SER A 71 13.64 0.69 4.49
CA SER A 71 13.28 1.38 5.73
C SER A 71 11.78 1.31 5.99
N LEU A 72 11.39 1.22 7.27
CA LEU A 72 9.99 1.29 7.65
C LEU A 72 9.36 2.64 7.28
N PRO A 73 8.07 2.63 6.90
CA PRO A 73 7.31 3.83 6.62
C PRO A 73 7.22 4.72 7.86
N ARG A 74 7.09 6.03 7.65
CA ARG A 74 6.94 7.03 8.71
C ARG A 74 5.70 7.88 8.49
N VAL A 75 5.12 8.38 9.58
CA VAL A 75 4.04 9.37 9.52
C VAL A 75 4.49 10.57 8.68
N GLY A 76 3.61 11.03 7.78
CA GLY A 76 3.88 12.10 6.82
C GLY A 76 4.55 11.64 5.52
N ASN A 77 4.93 10.35 5.40
CA ASN A 77 5.32 9.80 4.10
C ASN A 77 4.14 9.88 3.13
N LYS A 78 4.45 10.27 1.90
CA LYS A 78 3.49 10.37 0.80
C LYS A 78 3.84 9.34 -0.24
N TYR A 79 2.83 8.77 -0.88
CA TYR A 79 2.98 7.78 -1.94
C TYR A 79 1.95 8.00 -3.03
N ILE A 80 2.29 7.62 -4.26
CA ILE A 80 1.38 7.65 -5.39
C ILE A 80 0.86 6.23 -5.61
N VAL A 81 -0.44 6.03 -5.41
CA VAL A 81 -1.09 4.75 -5.68
C VAL A 81 -1.38 4.67 -7.18
N THR A 82 -0.95 3.57 -7.81
CA THR A 82 -1.23 3.28 -9.22
C THR A 82 -2.15 2.07 -9.36
N ASN A 83 -2.76 1.94 -10.53
CA ASN A 83 -3.36 0.67 -10.95
C ASN A 83 -2.26 -0.31 -11.43
N TRP A 84 -2.64 -1.53 -11.84
CA TRP A 84 -1.69 -2.58 -12.25
C TRP A 84 -0.75 -2.16 -13.39
N VAL A 85 -1.26 -1.35 -14.32
CA VAL A 85 -0.48 -0.91 -15.49
C VAL A 85 0.32 0.37 -15.21
N GLY A 86 0.36 0.85 -13.97
CA GLY A 86 1.19 1.98 -13.55
C GLY A 86 0.55 3.37 -13.75
N ASN A 87 -0.74 3.45 -14.07
CA ASN A 87 -1.41 4.75 -14.15
C ASN A 87 -1.71 5.26 -12.73
N PRO A 88 -1.34 6.51 -12.38
CA PRO A 88 -1.60 7.06 -11.06
C PRO A 88 -3.09 7.24 -10.82
N ARG A 89 -3.56 6.86 -9.63
CA ARG A 89 -4.97 6.89 -9.23
C ARG A 89 -5.23 7.79 -8.04
N ALA A 90 -4.30 7.85 -7.08
CA ALA A 90 -4.44 8.66 -5.88
C ALA A 90 -3.07 9.01 -5.27
N ILE A 91 -3.01 10.05 -4.47
CA ILE A 91 -1.90 10.32 -3.56
C ILE A 91 -2.37 10.07 -2.14
N ILE A 92 -1.60 9.30 -1.38
CA ILE A 92 -1.89 8.99 0.02
C ILE A 92 -0.80 9.54 0.93
N GLU A 93 -1.18 9.87 2.16
CA GLU A 93 -0.26 10.24 3.23
C GLU A 93 -0.43 9.30 4.43
N THR A 94 0.66 8.68 4.88
CA THR A 94 0.68 7.83 6.07
C THR A 94 0.45 8.68 7.31
N ILE A 95 -0.59 8.36 8.08
CA ILE A 95 -0.98 9.09 9.29
C ILE A 95 -0.66 8.32 10.58
N LYS A 96 -0.48 6.99 10.49
CA LYS A 96 -0.15 6.13 11.63
C LYS A 96 0.55 4.87 11.13
N VAL A 97 1.53 4.38 11.90
CA VAL A 97 2.21 3.10 11.64
C VAL A 97 2.19 2.31 12.95
N GLN A 98 1.85 1.03 12.87
CA GLN A 98 1.87 0.10 13.99
C GLN A 98 2.51 -1.22 13.57
N GLN A 99 3.22 -1.86 14.49
CA GLN A 99 3.70 -3.23 14.32
C GLN A 99 2.84 -4.15 15.17
N VAL A 100 2.12 -5.06 14.52
CA VAL A 100 1.13 -5.93 15.16
C VAL A 100 1.38 -7.37 14.71
N PRO A 101 1.42 -8.36 15.62
CA PRO A 101 1.46 -9.77 15.22
C PRO A 101 0.23 -10.12 14.36
N PHE A 102 0.40 -10.94 13.33
CA PHE A 102 -0.68 -11.33 12.41
C PHE A 102 -1.92 -11.87 13.16
N ASN A 103 -1.74 -12.73 14.15
CA ASN A 103 -2.84 -13.28 14.96
C ASN A 103 -3.54 -12.26 15.87
N LYS A 104 -2.98 -11.05 16.04
CA LYS A 104 -3.55 -9.95 16.82
C LYS A 104 -4.20 -8.85 15.95
N ILE A 105 -4.25 -9.02 14.63
CA ILE A 105 -4.98 -8.10 13.76
C ILE A 105 -6.47 -8.10 14.12
N THR A 106 -7.04 -6.90 14.25
CA THR A 106 -8.41 -6.72 14.72
C THR A 106 -9.42 -6.58 13.58
N PRO A 107 -10.72 -6.86 13.82
CA PRO A 107 -11.77 -6.58 12.85
C PRO A 107 -11.85 -5.11 12.42
N GLU A 108 -11.52 -4.18 13.32
CA GLU A 108 -11.48 -2.75 13.02
C GLU A 108 -10.40 -2.44 11.98
N PHE A 109 -9.21 -3.04 12.10
CA PHE A 109 -8.15 -2.88 11.11
C PHE A 109 -8.59 -3.41 9.74
N ALA A 110 -9.12 -4.64 9.69
CA ALA A 110 -9.63 -5.24 8.45
C ALA A 110 -10.72 -4.35 7.79
N LYS A 111 -11.58 -3.73 8.60
CA LYS A 111 -12.61 -2.81 8.11
C LYS A 111 -12.05 -1.51 7.54
N ILE A 112 -10.99 -0.97 8.16
CA ILE A 112 -10.29 0.24 7.69
C ILE A 112 -9.47 -0.04 6.42
N GLU A 113 -8.87 -1.23 6.33
CA GLU A 113 -8.22 -1.68 5.10
C GLU A 113 -9.24 -1.90 3.98
N GLY A 114 -10.44 -2.39 4.31
CA GLY A 114 -11.63 -2.16 3.49
C GLY A 114 -11.77 -3.03 2.23
N GLU A 115 -10.94 -4.07 2.09
CA GLU A 115 -11.01 -5.05 0.99
C GLU A 115 -12.12 -6.09 1.19
N GLY A 116 -12.61 -6.66 0.08
CA GLY A 116 -13.63 -7.72 0.10
C GLY A 116 -14.90 -7.33 0.87
N ASP A 117 -15.32 -8.22 1.78
CA ASP A 117 -16.47 -8.00 2.67
C ASP A 117 -16.11 -7.20 3.93
N LYS A 118 -14.87 -6.70 4.03
CA LYS A 118 -14.33 -5.93 5.17
C LYS A 118 -14.25 -6.71 6.48
N SER A 119 -14.41 -8.03 6.43
CA SER A 119 -14.33 -8.89 7.61
C SER A 119 -12.89 -9.29 7.94
N LEU A 120 -12.62 -9.55 9.21
CA LEU A 120 -11.35 -10.13 9.65
C LEU A 120 -11.09 -11.51 9.03
N ASN A 121 -12.15 -12.28 8.78
CA ASN A 121 -12.02 -13.61 8.20
C ASN A 121 -11.52 -13.55 6.74
N TYR A 122 -12.11 -12.66 5.94
CA TYR A 122 -11.63 -12.38 4.60
C TYR A 122 -10.19 -11.88 4.64
N TRP A 123 -9.90 -10.90 5.49
CA TRP A 123 -8.58 -10.32 5.67
C TRP A 123 -7.51 -11.39 5.95
N LYS A 124 -7.73 -12.25 6.96
CA LYS A 124 -6.79 -13.30 7.34
C LYS A 124 -6.55 -14.26 6.19
N LYS A 125 -7.61 -14.69 5.51
CA LYS A 125 -7.53 -15.63 4.39
C LYS A 125 -6.65 -15.09 3.25
N VAL A 126 -6.87 -13.85 2.83
CA VAL A 126 -6.15 -13.29 1.68
C VAL A 126 -4.70 -12.93 2.05
N HIS A 127 -4.47 -12.39 3.24
CA HIS A 127 -3.13 -12.02 3.71
C HIS A 127 -2.25 -13.24 4.01
N GLU A 128 -2.78 -14.28 4.65
CA GLU A 128 -2.05 -15.54 4.85
C GLU A 128 -1.62 -16.14 3.51
N ALA A 129 -2.53 -16.17 2.53
CA ALA A 129 -2.21 -16.68 1.20
C ALA A 129 -1.13 -15.83 0.51
N TYR A 130 -1.17 -14.50 0.67
CA TYR A 130 -0.17 -13.58 0.14
C TYR A 130 1.21 -13.79 0.80
N TYR A 131 1.31 -13.75 2.13
CA TYR A 131 2.59 -13.92 2.83
C TYR A 131 3.21 -15.29 2.58
N LYS A 132 2.39 -16.35 2.46
CA LYS A 132 2.87 -17.68 2.04
C LYS A 132 3.52 -17.64 0.66
N ARG A 133 2.96 -16.91 -0.31
CA ARG A 133 3.57 -16.77 -1.65
C ARG A 133 4.85 -15.94 -1.61
N GLU A 134 4.81 -14.81 -0.90
CA GLU A 134 5.94 -13.88 -0.74
C GLU A 134 7.17 -14.58 -0.14
N MET A 135 6.98 -15.42 0.89
CA MET A 135 8.09 -16.09 1.58
C MET A 135 8.56 -17.37 0.90
N LYS A 136 7.69 -18.03 0.11
CA LYS A 136 7.98 -19.33 -0.50
C LYS A 136 9.21 -19.31 -1.39
N THR A 137 9.45 -18.22 -2.11
CA THR A 137 10.61 -18.06 -3.01
C THR A 137 11.95 -18.01 -2.24
N HIS A 138 11.91 -17.79 -0.93
CA HIS A 138 13.08 -17.72 -0.06
C HIS A 138 13.20 -18.92 0.90
N PHE A 139 12.39 -19.96 0.71
CA PHE A 139 12.32 -21.14 1.60
C PHE A 139 11.93 -20.80 3.05
N GLU A 140 11.30 -19.65 3.26
CA GLU A 140 10.77 -19.22 4.55
C GLU A 140 9.27 -19.52 4.63
N LYS A 141 8.71 -19.57 5.84
CA LYS A 141 7.33 -19.99 6.08
C LYS A 141 6.56 -18.91 6.83
N PHE A 142 5.29 -18.78 6.47
CA PHE A 142 4.32 -18.01 7.23
C PHE A 142 4.22 -18.52 8.68
N ASP A 143 4.17 -17.59 9.62
CA ASP A 143 3.95 -17.82 11.06
C ASP A 143 2.88 -16.83 11.53
N GLU A 144 1.87 -17.31 12.25
CA GLU A 144 0.81 -16.47 12.79
C GLU A 144 1.29 -15.40 13.79
N ASN A 145 2.49 -15.54 14.35
CA ASN A 145 3.11 -14.56 15.23
C ASN A 145 4.00 -13.56 14.47
N MET A 146 4.12 -13.68 13.14
CA MET A 146 4.93 -12.74 12.35
C MET A 146 4.40 -11.31 12.49
N ILE A 147 5.32 -10.35 12.53
CA ILE A 147 4.98 -8.95 12.68
C ILE A 147 4.53 -8.37 11.34
N ILE A 148 3.37 -7.74 11.35
CA ILE A 148 2.79 -6.97 10.26
C ILE A 148 2.97 -5.50 10.55
N VAL A 149 3.45 -4.75 9.56
CA VAL A 149 3.55 -3.30 9.59
C VAL A 149 2.23 -2.75 9.04
N CYS A 150 1.34 -2.41 9.96
CA CYS A 150 0.05 -1.79 9.70
C CYS A 150 0.23 -0.29 9.48
N GLU A 151 0.08 0.15 8.24
CA GLU A 151 0.06 1.57 7.89
C GLU A 151 -1.38 2.05 7.71
N TYR A 152 -1.71 3.16 8.37
CA TYR A 152 -2.96 3.87 8.13
C TYR A 152 -2.62 5.12 7.34
N PHE A 153 -3.44 5.42 6.33
CA PHE A 153 -3.22 6.54 5.46
C PHE A 153 -4.54 7.23 5.12
N LYS A 154 -4.44 8.47 4.65
CA LYS A 154 -5.55 9.21 4.06
C LYS A 154 -5.22 9.53 2.61
N LYS A 155 -6.24 9.52 1.75
CA LYS A 155 -6.13 10.10 0.41
C LYS A 155 -6.03 11.62 0.55
N ILE A 156 -5.06 12.23 -0.15
CA ILE A 156 -4.83 13.69 -0.18
C ILE A 156 -4.96 14.27 -1.59
N PHE A 157 -5.02 13.43 -2.63
CA PHE A 157 -5.29 13.78 -4.01
C PHE A 157 -5.94 12.59 -4.71
#